data_AF-F2RIF3-F1
#
_entry.id   AF-F2RIF3-F1
#
_cell.length_a   1.000
_cell.length_b   1.000
_cell.length_c   1.000
_cell.angle_alpha   90.00
_cell.angle_beta   90.00
_cell.angle_gamma   90.00
#
_symmetry.space_group_name_H-M   'P 1'
#
loop_
_entity.id
_entity.type
_entity.pdbx_description
1 polymer ?
#
loop_
_entity_poly.entity_id
_entity_poly.type
_entity_poly.pdbx_seq_one_letter_code
_entity_poly.pdbx_strand_id
1 'polypeptide(L)'
;MITSPVITARPQGVHMAARPLVPRQLNERLQALIQEAGCSNAGLARRVNMVGSERGLDLRYDKTSVARWLRGQQPRGRAPGIIAEALGRKLGRTVTIDEVGMANGRNLAAGVGLQFAPTVPGAIEQVCELWRSDVGRRDFLAGSTVAASALVEPSRDWLITGPDAHVARMAGARVGVADVAAVREMTAALVDLDRRFGSGHVRPVVVHYLNSVVSGMLSGSYREAVGRQLFAAVARLTELAGYMAVDTGEPGLAQRYYIQALRLAQAAGDRGYGGYVLAASMSHLAAQLGNPREIAQLARAAQEGARGKVPPRAEAMFLAAEARGHALLGDLSAFETAAGRAVRALEQADPESGDDPAWIAHFDRAYLADELAHCYRDLGQAEAAARAAEESIAGHPETRARRRAIGLALLAAAQVQQREVEQACRTGTRALELLGTLRSSRGAEYLEDLRERLEPYAGEAVVREFGARMELYAA
;
A
#
# COMPACT_ATOMS: atom_id res chain seq x y z
N MET A 1 -19.90 -74.01 29.72
CA MET A 1 -18.60 -73.32 29.62
C MET A 1 -18.87 -71.82 29.77
N ILE A 2 -18.70 -71.33 31.00
CA ILE A 2 -17.70 -70.33 31.43
C ILE A 2 -18.08 -68.89 31.03
N THR A 3 -18.44 -68.15 32.08
CA THR A 3 -18.67 -66.72 32.24
C THR A 3 -17.54 -65.81 31.74
N SER A 4 -17.86 -64.61 31.24
CA SER A 4 -16.94 -63.46 31.27
C SER A 4 -17.65 -62.11 31.13
N PRO A 5 -17.05 -61.00 31.64
CA PRO A 5 -17.75 -59.88 32.25
C PRO A 5 -17.79 -58.62 31.38
N VAL A 6 -18.68 -57.69 31.77
CA VAL A 6 -18.79 -56.33 31.23
C VAL A 6 -17.53 -55.53 31.60
N ILE A 7 -16.72 -55.19 30.58
CA ILE A 7 -15.57 -54.29 30.70
C ILE A 7 -16.04 -52.85 30.46
N THR A 8 -15.95 -52.03 31.50
CA THR A 8 -16.05 -50.57 31.45
C THR A 8 -14.83 -49.99 30.72
N ALA A 9 -15.04 -49.45 29.53
CA ALA A 9 -14.01 -48.75 28.77
C ALA A 9 -13.73 -47.36 29.41
N ARG A 10 -12.49 -47.16 29.87
CA ARG A 10 -11.94 -45.85 30.25
C ARG A 10 -11.83 -44.95 28.99
N PRO A 11 -12.01 -43.62 29.11
CA PRO A 11 -11.78 -42.72 27.99
C PRO A 11 -10.29 -42.71 27.63
N GLN A 12 -9.99 -43.02 26.36
CA GLN A 12 -8.65 -42.94 25.80
C GLN A 12 -8.19 -41.48 25.83
N GLY A 13 -7.01 -41.25 26.43
CA GLY A 13 -6.39 -39.94 26.50
C GLY A 13 -6.15 -39.38 25.10
N VAL A 14 -6.49 -38.10 24.94
CA VAL A 14 -6.14 -37.30 23.77
C VAL A 14 -4.63 -37.33 23.62
N HIS A 15 -4.13 -38.10 22.65
CA HIS A 15 -2.75 -37.99 22.20
C HIS A 15 -2.59 -36.59 21.58
N MET A 16 -2.01 -35.66 22.34
CA MET A 16 -1.43 -34.44 21.79
C MET A 16 -0.36 -34.87 20.78
N ALA A 17 -0.69 -34.85 19.50
CA ALA A 17 0.29 -34.98 18.44
C ALA A 17 1.32 -33.86 18.63
N ALA A 18 2.55 -34.25 18.95
CA ALA A 18 3.67 -33.33 19.07
C ALA A 18 3.84 -32.60 17.73
N ARG A 19 3.76 -31.26 17.76
CA ARG A 19 4.15 -30.40 16.64
C ARG A 19 5.52 -30.87 16.12
N PRO A 20 5.72 -31.04 14.80
CA PRO A 20 7.05 -31.30 14.26
C PRO A 20 7.98 -30.17 14.67
N LEU A 21 9.02 -30.48 15.45
CA LEU A 21 10.10 -29.55 15.74
C LEU A 21 10.85 -29.32 14.43
N VAL A 22 10.49 -28.26 13.71
CA VAL A 22 11.34 -27.71 12.66
C VAL A 22 12.74 -27.53 13.26
N PRO A 23 13.81 -28.09 12.67
CA PRO A 23 15.15 -27.91 13.18
C PRO A 23 15.45 -26.42 13.27
N ARG A 24 15.74 -25.92 14.47
CA ARG A 24 16.08 -24.50 14.64
C ARG A 24 17.41 -24.25 13.94
N GLN A 25 17.40 -23.33 12.98
CA GLN A 25 18.61 -22.86 12.30
C GLN A 25 19.55 -22.17 13.31
N LEU A 26 20.85 -22.38 13.15
CA LEU A 26 21.87 -21.73 14.00
C LEU A 26 21.83 -20.20 13.79
N ASN A 27 22.03 -19.45 14.86
CA ASN A 27 22.08 -17.98 14.79
C ASN A 27 23.52 -17.52 14.47
N GLU A 28 23.90 -17.64 13.21
CA GLU A 28 25.22 -17.26 12.69
C GLU A 28 25.52 -15.77 12.84
N ARG A 29 24.48 -14.91 12.78
CA ARG A 29 24.61 -13.45 12.95
C ARG A 29 25.04 -13.09 14.39
N LEU A 30 24.39 -13.70 15.39
CA LEU A 30 24.82 -13.56 16.78
C LEU A 30 26.23 -14.12 17.00
N GLN A 31 26.57 -15.23 16.37
CA GLN A 31 27.89 -15.84 16.47
C GLN A 31 29.00 -14.91 15.95
N ALA A 32 28.79 -14.29 14.78
CA ALA A 32 29.71 -13.32 14.20
C ALA A 32 29.90 -12.10 15.12
N LEU A 33 28.82 -11.55 15.68
CA LEU A 33 28.91 -10.41 16.61
C LEU A 33 29.62 -10.75 17.91
N ILE A 34 29.45 -11.97 18.44
CA ILE A 34 30.17 -12.42 19.64
C ILE A 34 31.68 -12.50 19.36
N GLN A 35 32.05 -12.98 18.16
CA GLN A 35 33.45 -13.05 17.70
C GLN A 35 34.04 -11.64 17.48
N GLU A 36 33.32 -10.76 16.77
CA GLU A 36 33.70 -9.35 16.57
C GLU A 36 33.90 -8.63 17.91
N ALA A 37 33.00 -8.85 18.87
CA ALA A 37 33.06 -8.24 20.20
C ALA A 37 34.14 -8.85 21.11
N GLY A 38 34.79 -9.95 20.69
CA GLY A 38 35.80 -10.66 21.47
C GLY A 38 35.30 -11.09 22.85
N CYS A 39 34.02 -11.47 22.98
CA CYS A 39 33.44 -11.84 24.27
C CYS A 39 33.06 -13.32 24.34
N SER A 40 33.22 -13.94 25.52
CA SER A 40 32.75 -15.32 25.74
C SER A 40 31.25 -15.36 25.98
N ASN A 41 30.61 -16.52 25.83
CA ASN A 41 29.18 -16.69 26.16
C ASN A 41 28.84 -16.27 27.59
N ALA A 42 29.73 -16.55 28.56
CA ALA A 42 29.58 -16.07 29.93
C ALA A 42 29.77 -14.55 30.04
N GLY A 43 30.68 -13.98 29.24
CA GLY A 43 30.91 -12.55 29.14
C GLY A 43 29.69 -11.79 28.58
N LEU A 44 29.08 -12.30 27.51
CA LEU A 44 27.85 -11.72 26.95
C LEU A 44 26.70 -11.79 27.96
N ALA A 45 26.46 -12.94 28.59
CA ALA A 45 25.40 -13.11 29.57
C ALA A 45 25.49 -12.08 30.73
N ARG A 46 26.69 -11.84 31.26
CA ARG A 46 26.92 -10.82 32.30
C ARG A 46 26.58 -9.41 31.81
N ARG A 47 26.96 -9.06 30.58
CA ARG A 47 26.65 -7.74 30.00
C ARG A 47 25.14 -7.56 29.78
N VAL A 48 24.46 -8.59 29.30
CA VAL A 48 23.00 -8.56 29.11
C VAL A 48 22.28 -8.36 30.43
N ASN A 49 22.68 -9.05 31.51
CA ASN A 49 22.08 -8.85 32.83
C ASN A 49 22.36 -7.45 33.39
N MET A 50 23.57 -6.92 33.19
CA MET A 50 23.96 -5.57 33.60
C MET A 50 23.11 -4.51 32.89
N VAL A 51 23.02 -4.57 31.55
CA VAL A 51 22.16 -3.65 30.78
C VAL A 51 20.68 -3.84 31.14
N GLY A 52 20.24 -5.08 31.39
CA GLY A 52 18.90 -5.36 31.88
C GLY A 52 18.59 -4.65 33.20
N SER A 53 19.50 -4.74 34.17
CA SER A 53 19.36 -4.10 35.49
C SER A 53 19.29 -2.58 35.37
N GLU A 54 20.14 -1.95 34.54
CA GLU A 54 20.08 -0.50 34.27
C GLU A 54 18.73 -0.06 33.65
N ARG A 55 18.05 -0.97 32.93
CA ARG A 55 16.75 -0.74 32.32
C ARG A 55 15.58 -1.20 33.21
N GLY A 56 15.84 -1.53 34.48
CA GLY A 56 14.83 -1.96 35.45
C GLY A 56 14.28 -3.37 35.22
N LEU A 57 15.02 -4.25 34.53
CA LEU A 57 14.63 -5.63 34.25
C LEU A 57 15.44 -6.61 35.12
N ASP A 58 14.76 -7.51 35.84
CA ASP A 58 15.42 -8.64 36.53
C ASP A 58 15.68 -9.78 35.53
N LEU A 59 16.85 -9.72 34.86
CA LEU A 59 17.31 -10.73 33.92
C LEU A 59 18.39 -11.60 34.56
N ARG A 60 18.25 -12.93 34.42
CA ARG A 60 19.18 -13.93 34.98
C ARG A 60 19.71 -14.87 33.92
N TYR A 61 20.33 -14.31 32.88
CA TYR A 61 20.94 -15.10 31.81
C TYR A 61 22.34 -15.59 32.18
N ASP A 62 22.68 -16.77 31.68
CA ASP A 62 23.97 -17.45 31.90
C ASP A 62 24.58 -17.90 30.56
N LYS A 63 25.76 -18.54 30.62
CA LYS A 63 26.43 -19.09 29.42
C LYS A 63 25.54 -20.06 28.64
N THR A 64 24.66 -20.79 29.34
CA THR A 64 23.74 -21.77 28.78
C THR A 64 22.62 -21.10 27.98
N SER A 65 22.15 -19.95 28.46
CA SER A 65 21.17 -19.10 27.78
C SER A 65 21.73 -18.60 26.45
N VAL A 66 22.97 -18.10 26.44
CA VAL A 66 23.64 -17.68 25.19
C VAL A 66 23.86 -18.86 24.23
N ALA A 67 24.25 -20.03 24.74
CA ALA A 67 24.37 -21.24 23.92
C ALA A 67 23.03 -21.73 23.34
N ARG A 68 21.90 -21.40 23.99
CA ARG A 68 20.55 -21.64 23.43
C ARG A 68 20.22 -20.62 22.35
N TRP A 69 20.62 -19.36 22.52
CA TRP A 69 20.45 -18.31 21.51
C TRP A 69 21.21 -18.58 20.22
N LEU A 70 22.45 -19.07 20.33
CA LEU A 70 23.25 -19.54 19.20
C LEU A 70 22.61 -20.73 18.46
N ARG A 71 21.84 -21.56 19.18
CA ARG A 71 21.03 -22.66 18.62
C ARG A 71 19.64 -22.22 18.15
N GLY A 72 19.43 -20.92 17.93
CA GLY A 72 18.21 -20.35 17.37
C GLY A 72 17.06 -20.17 18.35
N GLN A 73 17.25 -20.39 19.67
CA GLN A 73 16.22 -20.08 20.66
C GLN A 73 16.22 -18.58 20.96
N GLN A 74 15.13 -17.86 20.72
CA GLN A 74 15.06 -16.44 21.04
C GLN A 74 14.43 -16.18 22.42
N PRO A 75 14.98 -15.26 23.23
CA PRO A 75 14.35 -14.83 24.46
C PRO A 75 13.14 -13.94 24.16
N ARG A 76 12.12 -13.98 25.03
CA ARG A 76 10.86 -13.24 24.85
C ARG A 76 10.94 -11.81 25.40
N GLY A 77 9.97 -10.98 25.01
CA GLY A 77 9.80 -9.64 25.55
C GLY A 77 10.93 -8.69 25.12
N ARG A 78 11.41 -7.86 26.04
CA ARG A 78 12.41 -6.81 25.76
C ARG A 78 13.84 -7.34 25.62
N ALA A 79 14.08 -8.62 25.93
CA ALA A 79 15.43 -9.21 25.99
C ALA A 79 16.25 -9.14 24.68
N PRO A 80 15.69 -9.33 23.47
CA PRO A 80 16.44 -9.14 22.22
C PRO A 80 17.05 -7.75 22.05
N GLY A 81 16.32 -6.70 22.47
CA GLY A 81 16.83 -5.32 22.47
C GLY A 81 17.97 -5.11 23.45
N ILE A 82 17.88 -5.71 24.63
CA ILE A 82 18.94 -5.68 25.65
C ILE A 82 20.20 -6.42 25.17
N ILE A 83 20.04 -7.51 24.41
CA ILE A 83 21.16 -8.25 23.81
C ILE A 83 21.88 -7.41 22.76
N ALA A 84 21.11 -6.76 21.87
CA ALA A 84 21.66 -5.85 20.87
C ALA A 84 22.39 -4.67 21.53
N GLU A 85 21.79 -4.04 22.54
CA GLU A 85 22.42 -2.95 23.31
C GLU A 85 23.71 -3.40 24.01
N ALA A 86 23.72 -4.57 24.64
CA ALA A 86 24.89 -5.11 25.33
C ALA A 86 26.07 -5.38 24.37
N LEU A 87 25.79 -5.84 23.15
CA LEU A 87 26.79 -6.02 22.09
C LEU A 87 27.24 -4.67 21.51
N GLY A 88 26.31 -3.75 21.26
CA GLY A 88 26.62 -2.42 20.74
C GLY A 88 27.54 -1.62 21.68
N ARG A 89 27.28 -1.64 22.99
CA ARG A 89 28.17 -1.04 23.98
C ARG A 89 29.57 -1.66 24.00
N LYS A 90 29.69 -2.95 23.72
CA LYS A 90 30.99 -3.64 23.68
C LYS A 90 31.75 -3.35 22.37
N LEU A 91 31.03 -3.17 21.27
CA LEU A 91 31.59 -2.88 19.94
C LEU A 91 31.83 -1.40 19.70
N GLY A 92 31.26 -0.51 20.52
CA GLY A 92 31.38 0.95 20.35
C GLY A 92 30.55 1.49 19.19
N ARG A 93 29.55 0.73 18.71
CA ARG A 93 28.62 1.13 17.64
C ARG A 93 27.20 0.68 17.97
N THR A 94 26.21 1.30 17.34
CA THR A 94 24.84 0.80 17.42
C THR A 94 24.76 -0.59 16.79
N VAL A 95 24.14 -1.51 17.51
CA VAL A 95 23.81 -2.87 17.04
C VAL A 95 22.31 -3.03 17.18
N THR A 96 21.66 -3.48 16.11
CA THR A 96 20.22 -3.64 16.02
C THR A 96 19.77 -5.05 16.41
N ILE A 97 18.48 -5.22 16.70
CA ILE A 97 17.88 -6.53 16.99
C ILE A 97 17.98 -7.47 15.77
N ASP A 98 18.00 -6.90 14.56
CA ASP A 98 18.21 -7.64 13.32
C ASP A 98 19.65 -8.16 13.19
N GLU A 99 20.66 -7.32 13.45
CA GLU A 99 22.06 -7.73 13.40
C GLU A 99 22.38 -8.87 14.39
N VAL A 100 21.69 -8.97 15.53
CA VAL A 100 21.83 -10.12 16.45
C VAL A 100 21.00 -11.34 16.05
N GLY A 101 20.28 -11.29 14.93
CA GLY A 101 19.45 -12.39 14.42
C GLY A 101 18.23 -12.69 15.31
N MET A 102 17.73 -11.71 16.06
CA MET A 102 16.62 -11.88 17.03
C MET A 102 15.42 -10.97 16.77
N ALA A 103 15.31 -10.42 15.56
CA ALA A 103 14.24 -9.50 15.17
C ALA A 103 12.81 -10.07 15.39
N ASN A 104 12.65 -11.38 15.61
CA ASN A 104 11.46 -12.14 15.22
C ASN A 104 11.13 -11.85 13.73
N GLY A 105 10.41 -12.72 13.02
CA GLY A 105 9.95 -12.39 11.66
C GLY A 105 9.14 -11.08 11.57
N ARG A 106 8.71 -10.53 12.72
CA ARG A 106 7.98 -9.27 12.87
C ARG A 106 8.80 -7.99 12.63
N ASN A 107 10.07 -7.90 13.03
CA ASN A 107 10.87 -6.68 12.76
C ASN A 107 11.52 -6.70 11.37
N LEU A 108 11.76 -7.87 10.77
CA LEU A 108 12.16 -7.95 9.35
C LEU A 108 11.03 -7.41 8.47
N ALA A 109 9.81 -7.91 8.68
CA ALA A 109 8.59 -7.48 7.99
C ALA A 109 8.30 -5.97 8.13
N ALA A 110 8.67 -5.35 9.26
CA ALA A 110 8.39 -3.95 9.52
C ALA A 110 9.07 -3.01 8.50
N GLY A 111 10.28 -3.35 8.01
CA GLY A 111 11.05 -2.50 7.08
C GLY A 111 10.88 -2.83 5.59
N VAL A 112 10.45 -4.05 5.23
CA VAL A 112 10.43 -4.52 3.82
C VAL A 112 9.64 -3.58 2.92
N GLY A 113 10.27 -3.04 1.88
CA GLY A 113 9.60 -2.21 0.90
C GLY A 113 9.24 -0.79 1.37
N LEU A 114 9.66 -0.37 2.58
CA LEU A 114 9.59 1.04 3.01
C LEU A 114 10.82 1.84 2.61
N GLN A 115 11.90 1.18 2.19
CA GLN A 115 13.13 1.85 1.80
C GLN A 115 13.10 2.25 0.33
N PHE A 116 13.44 3.51 0.06
CA PHE A 116 13.75 3.99 -1.27
C PHE A 116 15.22 3.71 -1.59
N ALA A 117 15.51 2.58 -2.23
CA ALA A 117 16.88 2.11 -2.37
C ALA A 117 17.76 3.07 -3.21
N PRO A 118 19.02 3.36 -2.83
CA PRO A 118 19.87 4.28 -3.58
C PRO A 118 20.37 3.70 -4.92
N THR A 119 20.27 2.38 -5.12
CA THR A 119 20.80 1.69 -6.30
C THR A 119 19.76 0.76 -6.93
N VAL A 120 19.91 0.50 -8.23
CA VAL A 120 19.02 -0.41 -8.99
C VAL A 120 19.05 -1.84 -8.42
N PRO A 121 20.21 -2.45 -8.09
CA PRO A 121 20.22 -3.76 -7.45
C PRO A 121 19.49 -3.80 -6.11
N GLY A 122 19.66 -2.77 -5.27
CA GLY A 122 18.92 -2.66 -4.00
C GLY A 122 17.41 -2.49 -4.21
N ALA A 123 16.99 -1.76 -5.25
CA ALA A 123 15.58 -1.64 -5.61
C ALA A 123 14.97 -2.99 -6.03
N ILE A 124 15.71 -3.79 -6.82
CA ILE A 124 15.29 -5.14 -7.21
C ILE A 124 15.16 -6.05 -5.98
N GLU A 125 16.14 -6.00 -5.06
CA GLU A 125 16.12 -6.79 -3.83
C GLU A 125 14.92 -6.45 -2.95
N GLN A 126 14.71 -5.16 -2.65
CA GLN A 126 13.58 -4.67 -1.85
C GLN A 126 12.24 -5.07 -2.44
N VAL A 127 12.04 -4.86 -3.75
CA VAL A 127 10.76 -5.16 -4.38
C VAL A 127 10.49 -6.67 -4.48
N CYS A 128 11.51 -7.48 -4.75
CA CYS A 128 11.35 -8.95 -4.76
C CYS A 128 11.12 -9.50 -3.34
N GLU A 129 11.72 -8.91 -2.31
CA GLU A 129 11.43 -9.26 -0.92
C GLU A 129 10.00 -8.90 -0.52
N LEU A 130 9.50 -7.73 -0.95
CA LEU A 130 8.11 -7.32 -0.75
C LEU A 130 7.14 -8.34 -1.36
N TRP A 131 7.33 -8.71 -2.63
CA TRP A 131 6.44 -9.67 -3.29
C TRP A 131 6.50 -11.06 -2.66
N ARG A 132 7.69 -11.57 -2.32
CA ARG A 132 7.84 -12.85 -1.61
C ARG A 132 7.11 -12.84 -0.27
N SER A 133 7.24 -11.74 0.47
CA SER A 133 6.60 -11.57 1.78
C SER A 133 5.08 -11.48 1.68
N ASP A 134 4.57 -10.84 0.63
CA ASP A 134 3.14 -10.73 0.34
C ASP A 134 2.53 -12.02 -0.22
N VAL A 135 3.30 -12.91 -0.87
CA VAL A 135 2.82 -14.27 -1.22
C VAL A 135 2.77 -15.19 0.00
N GLY A 136 3.76 -15.13 0.90
CA GLY A 136 3.93 -16.06 2.04
C GLY A 136 2.96 -15.92 3.24
N ARG A 137 1.74 -15.41 3.04
CA ARG A 137 0.85 -14.76 4.03
C ARG A 137 0.49 -15.51 5.33
N ARG A 138 0.70 -14.80 6.46
CA ARG A 138 -0.32 -14.32 7.44
C ARG A 138 0.30 -13.28 8.39
N ASP A 139 1.55 -13.49 8.78
CA ASP A 139 2.25 -12.62 9.74
C ASP A 139 2.73 -11.28 9.15
N PHE A 140 3.04 -11.24 7.84
CA PHE A 140 3.48 -10.02 7.15
C PHE A 140 2.37 -8.95 7.07
N LEU A 141 1.13 -9.38 6.80
CA LEU A 141 -0.03 -8.49 6.77
C LEU A 141 -0.36 -7.94 8.16
N ALA A 142 -0.30 -8.80 9.18
CA ALA A 142 -0.52 -8.38 10.57
C ALA A 142 0.55 -7.39 11.08
N GLY A 143 1.75 -7.36 10.47
CA GLY A 143 2.82 -6.41 10.78
C GLY A 143 2.87 -5.17 9.88
N SER A 144 2.04 -5.10 8.84
CA SER A 144 2.03 -3.99 7.87
C SER A 144 1.20 -2.82 8.37
N THR A 145 1.61 -2.21 9.48
CA THR A 145 1.04 -0.94 9.94
C THR A 145 1.55 0.21 9.07
N VAL A 146 0.72 1.22 8.86
CA VAL A 146 1.10 2.44 8.14
C VAL A 146 2.15 3.21 8.95
N ALA A 147 3.24 3.61 8.30
CA ALA A 147 4.21 4.52 8.87
C ALA A 147 3.84 5.97 8.47
N ALA A 148 3.42 6.78 9.45
CA ALA A 148 2.80 8.10 9.26
C ALA A 148 3.66 9.16 8.52
N SER A 149 4.92 8.87 8.18
CA SER A 149 5.80 9.79 7.44
C SER A 149 6.64 9.09 6.37
N ALA A 150 6.38 7.81 6.09
CA ALA A 150 7.22 7.04 5.16
C ALA A 150 7.00 7.39 3.68
N LEU A 151 6.06 8.29 3.34
CA LEU A 151 5.90 8.80 1.97
C LEU A 151 6.71 10.09 1.72
N VAL A 152 7.09 10.82 2.78
CA VAL A 152 7.83 12.08 2.69
C VAL A 152 9.26 11.87 2.19
N GLU A 153 10.00 10.93 2.77
CA GLU A 153 11.39 10.68 2.39
C GLU A 153 11.51 10.16 0.94
N PRO A 154 10.74 9.14 0.50
CA PRO A 154 10.78 8.67 -0.88
C PRO A 154 10.39 9.73 -1.92
N SER A 155 9.40 10.58 -1.63
CA SER A 155 9.00 11.67 -2.53
C SER A 155 10.09 12.73 -2.65
N ARG A 156 10.75 13.09 -1.54
CA ARG A 156 11.89 14.01 -1.53
C ARG A 156 13.07 13.42 -2.31
N ASP A 157 13.44 12.17 -2.03
CA ASP A 157 14.58 11.52 -2.65
C ASP A 157 14.39 11.36 -4.15
N TRP A 158 13.18 10.99 -4.59
CA TRP A 158 12.82 10.97 -6.01
C TRP A 158 12.90 12.35 -6.66
N LEU A 159 12.45 13.41 -5.97
CA LEU A 159 12.47 14.77 -6.50
C LEU A 159 13.90 15.27 -6.72
N ILE A 160 14.77 15.10 -5.72
CA ILE A 160 16.15 15.64 -5.73
C ILE A 160 17.15 14.74 -6.46
N THR A 161 16.86 13.45 -6.62
CA THR A 161 17.76 12.50 -7.30
C THR A 161 17.37 12.36 -8.77
N GLY A 162 18.35 12.50 -9.66
CA GLY A 162 18.16 12.22 -11.09
C GLY A 162 17.81 10.76 -11.38
N PRO A 163 17.34 10.44 -12.60
CA PRO A 163 17.22 9.05 -13.05
C PRO A 163 18.53 8.27 -12.86
N ASP A 164 18.44 6.97 -12.58
CA ASP A 164 19.64 6.12 -12.53
C ASP A 164 20.40 6.21 -13.85
N ALA A 165 21.74 6.28 -13.81
CA ALA A 165 22.55 6.42 -15.02
C ALA A 165 22.48 5.18 -15.93
N HIS A 166 22.45 3.99 -15.34
CA HIS A 166 22.38 2.72 -16.06
C HIS A 166 21.48 1.74 -15.33
N VAL A 167 20.69 0.99 -16.08
CA VAL A 167 19.90 -0.15 -15.58
C VAL A 167 20.30 -1.47 -16.22
N ALA A 168 21.09 -1.47 -17.29
CA ALA A 168 21.52 -2.68 -17.99
C ALA A 168 22.13 -3.74 -17.05
N ARG A 169 21.83 -5.02 -17.33
CA ARG A 169 22.35 -6.18 -16.59
C ARG A 169 22.86 -7.24 -17.56
N MET A 170 24.03 -7.81 -17.27
CA MET A 170 24.70 -8.77 -18.15
C MET A 170 24.61 -10.23 -17.69
N ALA A 171 24.03 -10.50 -16.51
CA ALA A 171 23.94 -11.84 -15.93
C ALA A 171 22.49 -12.31 -15.80
N GLY A 172 22.27 -13.63 -15.93
CA GLY A 172 20.95 -14.27 -15.83
C GLY A 172 20.25 -14.48 -17.18
N ALA A 173 19.03 -15.02 -17.14
CA ALA A 173 18.23 -15.31 -18.32
C ALA A 173 17.99 -14.04 -19.15
N ARG A 174 18.06 -14.14 -20.48
CA ARG A 174 17.92 -13.00 -21.38
C ARG A 174 16.47 -12.51 -21.41
N VAL A 175 16.27 -11.23 -21.16
CA VAL A 175 14.98 -10.53 -21.26
C VAL A 175 15.00 -9.60 -22.47
N GLY A 176 13.97 -9.71 -23.31
CA GLY A 176 13.79 -8.94 -24.54
C GLY A 176 12.51 -8.11 -24.54
N VAL A 177 12.29 -7.42 -25.66
CA VAL A 177 11.12 -6.55 -25.86
C VAL A 177 9.80 -7.33 -25.79
N ALA A 178 9.78 -8.58 -26.27
CA ALA A 178 8.60 -9.45 -26.23
C ALA A 178 8.18 -9.77 -24.79
N ASP A 179 9.14 -10.01 -23.89
CA ASP A 179 8.83 -10.26 -22.48
C ASP A 179 8.24 -9.02 -21.81
N VAL A 180 8.78 -7.84 -22.12
CA VAL A 180 8.24 -6.56 -21.63
C VAL A 180 6.83 -6.31 -22.16
N ALA A 181 6.56 -6.64 -23.43
CA ALA A 181 5.22 -6.55 -24.01
C ALA A 181 4.25 -7.48 -23.26
N ALA A 182 4.66 -8.71 -22.93
CA ALA A 182 3.84 -9.64 -22.16
C ALA A 182 3.46 -9.08 -20.77
N VAL A 183 4.38 -8.40 -20.06
CA VAL A 183 4.08 -7.75 -18.78
C VAL A 183 3.06 -6.62 -18.94
N ARG A 184 3.16 -5.83 -20.01
CA ARG A 184 2.22 -4.74 -20.31
C ARG A 184 0.82 -5.27 -20.62
N GLU A 185 0.72 -6.28 -21.47
CA GLU A 185 -0.57 -6.93 -21.82
C GLU A 185 -1.21 -7.59 -20.59
N MET A 186 -0.41 -8.30 -19.78
CA MET A 186 -0.90 -8.88 -18.53
C MET A 186 -1.43 -7.80 -17.58
N THR A 187 -0.73 -6.67 -17.45
CA THR A 187 -1.18 -5.54 -16.64
C THR A 187 -2.51 -4.99 -17.16
N ALA A 188 -2.66 -4.81 -18.48
CA ALA A 188 -3.92 -4.35 -19.08
C ALA A 188 -5.08 -5.31 -18.81
N ALA A 189 -4.85 -6.62 -18.94
CA ALA A 189 -5.85 -7.64 -18.64
C ALA A 189 -6.26 -7.64 -17.16
N LEU A 190 -5.30 -7.50 -16.23
CA LEU A 190 -5.56 -7.45 -14.79
C LEU A 190 -6.35 -6.18 -14.40
N VAL A 191 -6.08 -5.05 -15.06
CA VAL A 191 -6.86 -3.81 -14.87
C VAL A 191 -8.30 -3.97 -15.36
N ASP A 192 -8.54 -4.65 -16.49
CA ASP A 192 -9.89 -4.93 -16.97
C ASP A 192 -10.64 -5.89 -16.04
N LEU A 193 -9.97 -6.93 -15.53
CA LEU A 193 -10.55 -7.84 -14.54
C LEU A 193 -10.91 -7.12 -13.23
N ASP A 194 -10.07 -6.20 -12.74
CA ASP A 194 -10.39 -5.40 -11.54
C ASP A 194 -11.67 -4.60 -11.73
N ARG A 195 -11.81 -3.92 -12.88
CA ARG A 195 -12.98 -3.08 -13.17
C ARG A 195 -14.28 -3.89 -13.14
N ARG A 196 -14.22 -5.16 -13.53
CA ARG A 196 -15.39 -6.07 -13.62
C ARG A 196 -15.70 -6.78 -12.30
N PHE A 197 -14.69 -7.23 -11.57
CA PHE A 197 -14.87 -8.16 -10.43
C PHE A 197 -14.38 -7.64 -9.08
N GLY A 198 -13.71 -6.48 -9.06
CA GLY A 198 -13.12 -5.86 -7.88
C GLY A 198 -11.73 -6.40 -7.52
N SER A 199 -10.99 -5.61 -6.74
CA SER A 199 -9.56 -5.86 -6.44
C SER A 199 -9.34 -7.15 -5.66
N GLY A 200 -10.27 -7.51 -4.77
CA GLY A 200 -10.12 -8.67 -3.88
C GLY A 200 -9.91 -10.00 -4.61
N HIS A 201 -10.52 -10.18 -5.79
CA HIS A 201 -10.36 -11.40 -6.59
C HIS A 201 -9.07 -11.40 -7.43
N VAL A 202 -8.64 -10.21 -7.89
CA VAL A 202 -7.56 -10.08 -8.86
C VAL A 202 -6.19 -9.95 -8.19
N ARG A 203 -6.13 -9.32 -7.02
CA ARG A 203 -4.89 -9.03 -6.30
C ARG A 203 -3.99 -10.26 -6.07
N PRO A 204 -4.50 -11.44 -5.66
CA PRO A 204 -3.65 -12.62 -5.51
C PRO A 204 -2.95 -13.03 -6.81
N VAL A 205 -3.61 -12.85 -7.96
CA VAL A 205 -3.05 -13.14 -9.29
C VAL A 205 -1.93 -12.16 -9.62
N VAL A 206 -2.14 -10.86 -9.35
CA VAL A 206 -1.13 -9.81 -9.54
C VAL A 206 0.13 -10.12 -8.76
N VAL A 207 0.00 -10.36 -7.45
CA VAL A 207 1.13 -10.59 -6.54
C VAL A 207 1.86 -11.88 -6.89
N HIS A 208 1.12 -12.93 -7.26
CA HIS A 208 1.73 -14.17 -7.73
C HIS A 208 2.53 -13.97 -9.02
N TYR A 209 2.00 -13.24 -10.00
CA TYR A 209 2.70 -12.96 -11.26
C TYR A 209 3.96 -12.11 -11.03
N LEU A 210 3.87 -11.09 -10.17
CA LEU A 210 5.01 -10.28 -9.74
C LEU A 210 6.13 -11.16 -9.14
N ASN A 211 5.78 -12.02 -8.18
CA ASN A 211 6.74 -12.87 -7.49
C ASN A 211 7.32 -13.99 -8.37
N SER A 212 6.48 -14.67 -9.17
CA SER A 212 6.86 -15.90 -9.86
C SER A 212 7.51 -15.64 -11.23
N VAL A 213 7.10 -14.58 -11.93
CA VAL A 213 7.57 -14.29 -13.29
C VAL A 213 8.45 -13.04 -13.30
N VAL A 214 7.94 -11.93 -12.77
CA VAL A 214 8.59 -10.62 -12.90
C VAL A 214 9.89 -10.55 -12.09
N SER A 215 9.97 -11.18 -10.91
CA SER A 215 11.24 -11.31 -10.15
C SER A 215 12.36 -11.95 -10.98
N GLY A 216 12.03 -12.98 -11.77
CA GLY A 216 12.99 -13.64 -12.65
C GLY A 216 13.46 -12.71 -13.78
N MET A 217 12.55 -11.92 -14.34
CA MET A 217 12.86 -10.94 -15.39
C MET A 217 13.76 -9.82 -14.86
N LEU A 218 13.46 -9.24 -13.69
CA LEU A 218 14.30 -8.19 -13.08
C LEU A 218 15.71 -8.69 -12.75
N SER A 219 15.83 -9.97 -12.38
CA SER A 219 17.10 -10.63 -12.06
C SER A 219 17.90 -11.08 -13.29
N GLY A 220 17.28 -11.05 -14.48
CA GLY A 220 17.86 -11.47 -15.74
C GLY A 220 18.85 -10.47 -16.36
N SER A 221 19.22 -10.75 -17.61
CA SER A 221 20.09 -9.92 -18.44
C SER A 221 19.30 -9.14 -19.49
N TYR A 222 19.58 -7.85 -19.61
CA TYR A 222 18.93 -6.95 -20.55
C TYR A 222 19.83 -5.74 -20.87
N ARG A 223 19.68 -5.23 -22.10
CA ARG A 223 20.33 -3.98 -22.52
C ARG A 223 19.61 -2.78 -21.93
N GLU A 224 20.29 -1.64 -21.89
CA GLU A 224 19.80 -0.39 -21.29
C GLU A 224 18.37 -0.03 -21.73
N ALA A 225 18.12 0.02 -23.04
CA ALA A 225 16.79 0.37 -23.57
C ALA A 225 15.69 -0.62 -23.16
N VAL A 226 15.98 -1.93 -23.12
CA VAL A 226 15.01 -2.95 -22.69
C VAL A 226 14.81 -2.87 -21.17
N GLY A 227 15.86 -2.63 -20.41
CA GLY A 227 15.80 -2.42 -18.96
C GLY A 227 14.87 -1.28 -18.60
N ARG A 228 15.00 -0.10 -19.23
CA ARG A 228 14.12 1.04 -18.98
C ARG A 228 12.66 0.70 -19.22
N GLN A 229 12.36 0.01 -20.33
CA GLN A 229 11.00 -0.42 -20.65
C GLN A 229 10.46 -1.47 -19.67
N LEU A 230 11.31 -2.39 -19.22
CA LEU A 230 10.98 -3.38 -18.20
C LEU A 230 10.64 -2.68 -16.88
N PHE A 231 11.51 -1.80 -16.38
CA PHE A 231 11.28 -1.05 -15.15
C PHE A 231 9.99 -0.21 -15.23
N ALA A 232 9.69 0.41 -16.37
CA ALA A 232 8.44 1.15 -16.57
C ALA A 232 7.21 0.22 -16.49
N ALA A 233 7.26 -0.94 -17.13
CA ALA A 233 6.16 -1.92 -17.10
C ALA A 233 5.95 -2.49 -15.69
N VAL A 234 7.04 -2.81 -14.98
CA VAL A 234 6.99 -3.36 -13.63
C VAL A 234 6.57 -2.31 -12.60
N ALA A 235 6.96 -1.04 -12.77
CA ALA A 235 6.48 0.06 -11.94
C ALA A 235 4.94 0.14 -11.99
N ARG A 236 4.35 0.02 -13.19
CA ARG A 236 2.89 0.03 -13.38
C ARG A 236 2.19 -1.14 -12.71
N LEU A 237 2.74 -2.34 -12.85
CA LEU A 237 2.16 -3.53 -12.21
C LEU A 237 2.31 -3.48 -10.68
N THR A 238 3.41 -2.91 -10.18
CA THR A 238 3.67 -2.74 -8.75
C THR A 238 2.73 -1.69 -8.14
N GLU A 239 2.49 -0.59 -8.86
CA GLU A 239 1.49 0.42 -8.47
C GLU A 239 0.08 -0.18 -8.44
N LEU A 240 -0.30 -1.00 -9.43
CA LEU A 240 -1.58 -1.70 -9.44
C LEU A 240 -1.76 -2.60 -8.21
N ALA A 241 -0.72 -3.32 -7.78
CA ALA A 241 -0.77 -4.13 -6.56
C ALA A 241 -0.97 -3.26 -5.29
N GLY A 242 -0.41 -2.04 -5.28
CA GLY A 242 -0.66 -1.04 -4.24
C GLY A 242 -2.09 -0.50 -4.27
N TYR A 243 -2.62 -0.16 -5.44
CA TYR A 243 -4.01 0.25 -5.64
C TYR A 243 -4.98 -0.81 -5.12
N MET A 244 -4.73 -2.07 -5.49
CA MET A 244 -5.55 -3.18 -5.03
C MET A 244 -5.43 -3.40 -3.52
N ALA A 245 -4.27 -3.14 -2.91
CA ALA A 245 -4.11 -3.19 -1.46
C ALA A 245 -4.93 -2.11 -0.75
N VAL A 246 -5.01 -0.89 -1.30
CA VAL A 246 -5.92 0.16 -0.82
C VAL A 246 -7.38 -0.31 -0.88
N ASP A 247 -7.80 -0.81 -2.04
CA ASP A 247 -9.20 -1.22 -2.28
C ASP A 247 -9.63 -2.47 -1.48
N THR A 248 -8.68 -3.18 -0.86
CA THR A 248 -8.94 -4.31 0.05
C THR A 248 -8.65 -3.97 1.52
N GLY A 249 -8.42 -2.70 1.87
CA GLY A 249 -8.23 -2.27 3.26
C GLY A 249 -6.86 -2.61 3.86
N GLU A 250 -5.80 -2.68 3.04
CA GLU A 250 -4.42 -2.97 3.45
C GLU A 250 -3.49 -1.73 3.23
N PRO A 251 -3.75 -0.54 3.84
CA PRO A 251 -3.04 0.71 3.53
C PRO A 251 -1.54 0.68 3.84
N GLY A 252 -1.11 -0.03 4.89
CA GLY A 252 0.31 -0.18 5.19
C GLY A 252 1.06 -1.03 4.15
N LEU A 253 0.36 -1.94 3.48
CA LEU A 253 0.92 -2.68 2.35
C LEU A 253 0.93 -1.82 1.08
N ALA A 254 -0.14 -1.07 0.83
CA ALA A 254 -0.20 -0.10 -0.28
C ALA A 254 0.97 0.90 -0.23
N GLN A 255 1.28 1.43 0.96
CA GLN A 255 2.43 2.30 1.19
C GLN A 255 3.73 1.69 0.65
N ARG A 256 4.01 0.43 1.00
CA ARG A 256 5.22 -0.29 0.55
C ARG A 256 5.23 -0.44 -0.98
N TYR A 257 4.12 -0.86 -1.58
CA TYR A 257 4.00 -0.99 -3.03
C TYR A 257 4.21 0.35 -3.76
N TYR A 258 3.65 1.45 -3.26
CA TYR A 258 3.82 2.76 -3.90
C TYR A 258 5.25 3.27 -3.80
N ILE A 259 5.93 3.07 -2.66
CA ILE A 259 7.36 3.43 -2.52
C ILE A 259 8.19 2.66 -3.55
N GLN A 260 7.94 1.36 -3.70
CA GLN A 260 8.67 0.56 -4.67
C GLN A 260 8.30 0.91 -6.13
N ALA A 261 7.04 1.20 -6.43
CA ALA A 261 6.61 1.67 -7.74
C ALA A 261 7.30 2.98 -8.14
N LEU A 262 7.40 3.95 -7.21
CA LEU A 262 8.12 5.20 -7.41
C LEU A 262 9.61 4.95 -7.71
N ARG A 263 10.23 4.04 -6.96
CA ARG A 263 11.65 3.69 -7.16
C ARG A 263 11.90 3.01 -8.52
N LEU A 264 10.99 2.14 -8.95
CA LEU A 264 11.05 1.49 -10.26
C LEU A 264 10.82 2.50 -11.39
N ALA A 265 9.92 3.49 -11.21
CA ALA A 265 9.75 4.59 -12.16
C ALA A 265 11.03 5.44 -12.30
N GLN A 266 11.76 5.68 -11.20
CA GLN A 266 13.08 6.33 -11.26
C GLN A 266 14.10 5.50 -12.05
N ALA A 267 14.13 4.18 -11.83
CA ALA A 267 14.99 3.28 -12.60
C ALA A 267 14.62 3.30 -14.09
N ALA A 268 13.33 3.37 -14.43
CA ALA A 268 12.87 3.54 -15.80
C ALA A 268 13.25 4.89 -16.42
N GLY A 269 13.60 5.89 -15.61
CA GLY A 269 13.75 7.29 -16.04
C GLY A 269 12.43 7.96 -16.40
N ASP A 270 11.30 7.35 -16.03
CA ASP A 270 9.96 7.85 -16.34
C ASP A 270 9.50 8.83 -15.26
N ARG A 271 9.89 10.10 -15.43
CA ARG A 271 9.53 11.18 -14.50
C ARG A 271 8.02 11.46 -14.49
N GLY A 272 7.34 11.30 -15.62
CA GLY A 272 5.90 11.50 -15.70
C GLY A 272 5.16 10.46 -14.87
N TYR A 273 5.51 9.18 -15.02
CA TYR A 273 4.90 8.12 -14.21
C TYR A 273 5.30 8.19 -12.73
N GLY A 274 6.52 8.64 -12.40
CA GLY A 274 6.87 8.94 -11.01
C GLY A 274 5.96 10.02 -10.40
N GLY A 275 5.67 11.09 -11.14
CA GLY A 275 4.67 12.09 -10.75
C GLY A 275 3.27 11.50 -10.58
N TYR A 276 2.86 10.57 -11.45
CA TYR A 276 1.61 9.83 -11.31
C TYR A 276 1.55 9.05 -9.99
N VAL A 277 2.60 8.30 -9.63
CA VAL A 277 2.64 7.55 -8.36
C VAL A 277 2.50 8.50 -7.15
N LEU A 278 3.14 9.67 -7.19
CA LEU A 278 2.98 10.68 -6.14
C LEU A 278 1.55 11.24 -6.08
N ALA A 279 0.99 11.67 -7.22
CA ALA A 279 -0.24 12.43 -7.29
C ALA A 279 -1.53 11.59 -7.30
N ALA A 280 -1.54 10.38 -7.87
CA ALA A 280 -2.72 9.50 -7.94
C ALA A 280 -2.68 8.32 -6.97
N SER A 281 -1.51 7.95 -6.43
CA SER A 281 -1.38 6.78 -5.57
C SER A 281 -1.06 7.17 -4.14
N MET A 282 0.09 7.82 -3.90
CA MET A 282 0.51 8.22 -2.56
C MET A 282 -0.37 9.32 -1.97
N SER A 283 -0.82 10.30 -2.77
CA SER A 283 -1.70 11.38 -2.31
C SER A 283 -3.06 10.82 -1.86
N HIS A 284 -3.64 9.87 -2.59
CA HIS A 284 -4.90 9.23 -2.23
C HIS A 284 -4.77 8.39 -0.96
N LEU A 285 -3.65 7.70 -0.79
CA LEU A 285 -3.35 7.01 0.46
C LEU A 285 -3.25 8.02 1.62
N ALA A 286 -2.56 9.15 1.44
CA ALA A 286 -2.48 10.20 2.45
C ALA A 286 -3.87 10.78 2.82
N ALA A 287 -4.79 10.86 1.86
CA ALA A 287 -6.18 11.26 2.12
C ALA A 287 -6.91 10.28 3.05
N GLN A 288 -6.80 8.97 2.79
CA GLN A 288 -7.38 7.93 3.66
C GLN A 288 -6.76 7.91 5.07
N LEU A 289 -5.50 8.35 5.19
CA LEU A 289 -4.79 8.43 6.46
C LEU A 289 -5.06 9.74 7.22
N GLY A 290 -5.84 10.66 6.65
CA GLY A 290 -6.17 11.94 7.30
C GLY A 290 -5.01 12.95 7.32
N ASN A 291 -4.09 12.87 6.35
CA ASN A 291 -2.92 13.77 6.24
C ASN A 291 -3.06 14.77 5.07
N PRO A 292 -3.97 15.75 5.11
CA PRO A 292 -4.29 16.60 3.96
C PRO A 292 -3.13 17.49 3.49
N ARG A 293 -2.25 17.90 4.42
CA ARG A 293 -1.02 18.64 4.07
C ARG A 293 -0.07 17.82 3.19
N GLU A 294 0.02 16.52 3.44
CA GLU A 294 0.89 15.60 2.70
C GLU A 294 0.39 15.41 1.27
N ILE A 295 -0.94 15.41 1.04
CA ILE A 295 -1.56 15.36 -0.29
C ILE A 295 -1.04 16.51 -1.17
N ALA A 296 -1.16 17.75 -0.68
CA ALA A 296 -0.73 18.93 -1.42
C ALA A 296 0.78 18.94 -1.68
N GLN A 297 1.59 18.46 -0.72
CA GLN A 297 3.04 18.34 -0.88
C GLN A 297 3.42 17.29 -1.93
N LEU A 298 2.79 16.13 -1.93
CA LEU A 298 3.01 15.07 -2.92
C LEU A 298 2.61 15.53 -4.32
N ALA A 299 1.47 16.22 -4.44
CA ALA A 299 1.00 16.78 -5.72
C ALA A 299 1.95 17.86 -6.27
N ARG A 300 2.50 18.73 -5.41
CA ARG A 300 3.52 19.70 -5.81
C ARG A 300 4.84 19.05 -6.19
N ALA A 301 5.27 18.01 -5.47
CA ALA A 301 6.45 17.23 -5.82
C ALA A 301 6.27 16.54 -7.18
N ALA A 302 5.07 16.05 -7.50
CA ALA A 302 4.73 15.52 -8.82
C ALA A 302 4.86 16.60 -9.92
N GLN A 303 4.25 17.78 -9.71
CA GLN A 303 4.35 18.90 -10.65
C GLN A 303 5.80 19.32 -10.91
N GLU A 304 6.60 19.50 -9.86
CA GLU A 304 7.99 19.94 -10.02
C GLU A 304 8.88 18.84 -10.62
N GLY A 305 8.76 17.59 -10.16
CA GLY A 305 9.61 16.49 -10.61
C GLY A 305 9.31 16.01 -12.04
N ALA A 306 8.10 16.29 -12.54
CA ALA A 306 7.67 15.95 -13.89
C ALA A 306 7.58 17.16 -14.83
N ARG A 307 7.99 18.35 -14.37
CA ARG A 307 7.86 19.62 -15.10
C ARG A 307 8.42 19.53 -16.52
N GLY A 308 7.58 19.85 -17.50
CA GLY A 308 7.94 19.84 -18.93
C GLY A 308 8.17 18.43 -19.51
N LYS A 309 7.78 17.37 -18.81
CA LYS A 309 7.94 15.96 -19.22
C LYS A 309 6.63 15.18 -19.25
N VAL A 310 5.50 15.86 -19.12
CA VAL A 310 4.17 15.26 -19.06
C VAL A 310 3.22 16.01 -19.99
N PRO A 311 2.22 15.31 -20.57
CA PRO A 311 1.17 15.97 -21.34
C PRO A 311 0.21 16.76 -20.42
N PRO A 312 -0.55 17.72 -20.96
CA PRO A 312 -1.51 18.52 -20.21
C PRO A 312 -2.52 17.69 -19.40
N ARG A 313 -2.91 16.50 -19.89
CA ARG A 313 -3.79 15.57 -19.16
C ARG A 313 -3.19 15.11 -17.82
N ALA A 314 -1.90 14.82 -17.78
CA ALA A 314 -1.22 14.43 -16.55
C ALA A 314 -1.01 15.65 -15.63
N GLU A 315 -0.71 16.82 -16.18
CA GLU A 315 -0.66 18.06 -15.41
C GLU A 315 -2.01 18.36 -14.72
N ALA A 316 -3.12 18.19 -15.43
CA ALA A 316 -4.46 18.34 -14.89
C ALA A 316 -4.71 17.41 -13.69
N MET A 317 -4.28 16.14 -13.78
CA MET A 317 -4.39 15.19 -12.66
C MET A 317 -3.55 15.63 -11.45
N PHE A 318 -2.33 16.12 -11.67
CA PHE A 318 -1.48 16.57 -10.56
C PHE A 318 -2.07 17.81 -9.87
N LEU A 319 -2.69 18.70 -10.64
CA LEU A 319 -3.39 19.88 -10.14
C LEU A 319 -4.68 19.53 -9.39
N ALA A 320 -5.43 18.53 -9.87
CA ALA A 320 -6.61 18.02 -9.17
C ALA A 320 -6.23 17.41 -7.81
N ALA A 321 -5.12 16.68 -7.73
CA ALA A 321 -4.60 16.16 -6.46
C ALA A 321 -4.18 17.30 -5.50
N GLU A 322 -3.57 18.38 -6.01
CA GLU A 322 -3.27 19.57 -5.20
C GLU A 322 -4.56 20.23 -4.69
N ALA A 323 -5.57 20.38 -5.55
CA ALA A 323 -6.87 20.91 -5.19
C ALA A 323 -7.53 20.08 -4.07
N ARG A 324 -7.44 18.75 -4.13
CA ARG A 324 -7.94 17.86 -3.07
C ARG A 324 -7.26 18.09 -1.73
N GLY A 325 -5.95 18.31 -1.72
CA GLY A 325 -5.21 18.66 -0.51
C GLY A 325 -5.70 19.97 0.12
N HIS A 326 -5.92 20.99 -0.70
CA HIS A 326 -6.45 22.28 -0.23
C HIS A 326 -7.91 22.19 0.26
N ALA A 327 -8.75 21.42 -0.43
CA ALA A 327 -10.14 21.21 -0.03
C ALA A 327 -10.25 20.56 1.35
N LEU A 328 -9.46 19.52 1.62
CA LEU A 328 -9.43 18.86 2.94
C LEU A 328 -8.81 19.72 4.05
N LEU A 329 -8.03 20.75 3.69
CA LEU A 329 -7.55 21.77 4.64
C LEU A 329 -8.58 22.88 4.90
N GLY A 330 -9.70 22.91 4.17
CA GLY A 330 -10.68 23.99 4.21
C GLY A 330 -10.21 25.28 3.53
N ASP A 331 -9.14 25.24 2.74
CA ASP A 331 -8.61 26.41 2.03
C ASP A 331 -9.30 26.57 0.67
N LEU A 332 -10.47 27.21 0.69
CA LEU A 332 -11.31 27.40 -0.49
C LEU A 332 -10.57 28.17 -1.61
N SER A 333 -9.81 29.21 -1.27
CA SER A 333 -9.11 30.05 -2.24
C SER A 333 -8.01 29.28 -2.98
N ALA A 334 -7.19 28.52 -2.23
CA ALA A 334 -6.16 27.69 -2.84
C ALA A 334 -6.76 26.53 -3.65
N PHE A 335 -7.87 25.95 -3.17
CA PHE A 335 -8.64 24.96 -3.92
C PHE A 335 -9.14 25.51 -5.27
N GLU A 336 -9.82 26.66 -5.28
CA GLU A 336 -10.37 27.25 -6.52
C GLU A 336 -9.26 27.56 -7.53
N THR A 337 -8.12 28.04 -7.04
CA THR A 337 -6.94 28.31 -7.87
C THR A 337 -6.40 27.03 -8.50
N ALA A 338 -6.19 25.97 -7.71
CA ALA A 338 -5.67 24.69 -8.20
C ALA A 338 -6.67 23.97 -9.12
N ALA A 339 -7.95 23.93 -8.76
CA ALA A 339 -9.03 23.36 -9.56
C ALA A 339 -9.18 24.08 -10.91
N GLY A 340 -9.16 25.41 -10.92
CA GLY A 340 -9.22 26.19 -12.16
C GLY A 340 -8.01 25.94 -13.07
N ARG A 341 -6.81 25.71 -12.51
CA ARG A 341 -5.63 25.28 -13.28
C ARG A 341 -5.81 23.86 -13.82
N ALA A 342 -6.36 22.94 -13.04
CA ALA A 342 -6.62 21.56 -13.47
C ALA A 342 -7.59 21.50 -14.66
N VAL A 343 -8.70 22.25 -14.60
CA VAL A 343 -9.67 22.35 -15.70
C VAL A 343 -9.01 22.88 -16.96
N ARG A 344 -8.27 24.00 -16.88
CA ARG A 344 -7.58 24.58 -18.05
C ARG A 344 -6.54 23.64 -18.66
N ALA A 345 -5.80 22.91 -17.82
CA ALA A 345 -4.82 21.94 -18.31
C ALA A 345 -5.49 20.77 -19.05
N LEU A 346 -6.66 20.32 -18.57
CA LEU A 346 -7.42 19.27 -19.25
C LEU A 346 -8.05 19.77 -20.56
N GLU A 347 -8.53 21.02 -20.61
CA GLU A 347 -9.04 21.65 -21.84
C GLU A 347 -7.96 21.78 -22.93
N GLN A 348 -6.69 21.89 -22.54
CA GLN A 348 -5.54 21.89 -23.46
C GLN A 348 -5.13 20.48 -23.91
N ALA A 349 -5.62 19.42 -23.24
CA ALA A 349 -5.34 18.07 -23.66
C ALA A 349 -6.18 17.75 -24.90
N ASP A 350 -5.51 17.55 -26.04
CA ASP A 350 -6.16 17.10 -27.26
C ASP A 350 -6.46 15.59 -27.15
N PRO A 351 -7.74 15.16 -27.14
CA PRO A 351 -8.08 13.74 -27.07
C PRO A 351 -7.67 12.95 -28.31
N GLU A 352 -7.45 13.62 -29.45
CA GLU A 352 -7.18 13.00 -30.75
C GLU A 352 -5.68 12.95 -31.09
N SER A 353 -4.82 13.65 -30.35
CA SER A 353 -3.38 13.71 -30.68
C SER A 353 -2.69 12.35 -30.53
N GLY A 354 -3.20 11.48 -29.66
CA GLY A 354 -2.59 10.19 -29.34
C GLY A 354 -1.27 10.31 -28.55
N ASP A 355 -0.90 11.51 -28.11
CA ASP A 355 0.36 11.77 -27.41
C ASP A 355 0.33 11.30 -25.94
N ASP A 356 -0.87 11.05 -25.40
CA ASP A 356 -1.04 10.66 -24.01
C ASP A 356 -0.51 9.24 -23.75
N PRO A 357 0.41 9.06 -22.78
CA PRO A 357 0.82 7.74 -22.35
C PRO A 357 -0.38 6.91 -21.86
N ALA A 358 -0.35 5.61 -22.14
CA ALA A 358 -1.43 4.68 -21.77
C ALA A 358 -1.77 4.69 -20.26
N TRP A 359 -0.85 5.11 -19.39
CA TRP A 359 -1.11 5.22 -17.96
C TRP A 359 -1.99 6.43 -17.59
N ILE A 360 -1.99 7.53 -18.35
CA ILE A 360 -2.83 8.71 -18.07
C ILE A 360 -4.12 8.77 -18.88
N ALA A 361 -4.24 7.99 -19.96
CA ALA A 361 -5.38 8.03 -20.88
C ALA A 361 -6.77 7.91 -20.20
N HIS A 362 -6.83 7.33 -19.00
CA HIS A 362 -8.07 7.20 -18.23
C HIS A 362 -8.54 8.50 -17.55
N PHE A 363 -7.70 9.53 -17.45
CA PHE A 363 -8.01 10.79 -16.79
C PHE A 363 -8.70 11.72 -17.80
N ASP A 364 -10.02 11.65 -17.85
CA ASP A 364 -10.86 12.45 -18.74
C ASP A 364 -11.70 13.46 -17.95
N ARG A 365 -12.63 14.13 -18.63
CA ARG A 365 -13.52 15.12 -18.03
C ARG A 365 -14.40 14.53 -16.92
N ALA A 366 -14.87 13.29 -17.09
CA ALA A 366 -15.67 12.61 -16.08
C ALA A 366 -14.83 12.29 -14.84
N TYR A 367 -13.57 11.89 -15.04
CA TYR A 367 -12.62 11.66 -13.96
C TYR A 367 -12.29 12.96 -13.21
N LEU A 368 -12.03 14.07 -13.90
CA LEU A 368 -11.80 15.35 -13.24
C LEU A 368 -13.03 15.80 -12.44
N ALA A 369 -14.23 15.64 -13.00
CA ALA A 369 -15.48 15.93 -12.29
C ALA A 369 -15.64 15.08 -11.02
N ASP A 370 -15.25 13.80 -11.06
CA ASP A 370 -15.19 12.92 -9.88
C ASP A 370 -14.29 13.51 -8.79
N GLU A 371 -13.05 13.87 -9.12
CA GLU A 371 -12.10 14.45 -8.15
C GLU A 371 -12.59 15.77 -7.56
N LEU A 372 -13.18 16.64 -8.39
CA LEU A 372 -13.74 17.92 -7.93
C LEU A 372 -15.00 17.72 -7.06
N ALA A 373 -15.84 16.72 -7.34
CA ALA A 373 -17.01 16.41 -6.53
C ALA A 373 -16.62 16.07 -5.08
N HIS A 374 -15.55 15.30 -4.89
CA HIS A 374 -15.01 15.05 -3.56
C HIS A 374 -14.58 16.34 -2.86
N CYS A 375 -13.85 17.20 -3.57
CA CYS A 375 -13.37 18.47 -3.02
C CYS A 375 -14.52 19.38 -2.58
N TYR A 376 -15.53 19.56 -3.43
CA TYR A 376 -16.70 20.37 -3.11
C TYR A 376 -17.50 19.81 -1.94
N ARG A 377 -17.67 18.48 -1.85
CA ARG A 377 -18.31 17.83 -0.70
C ARG A 377 -17.56 18.15 0.60
N ASP A 378 -16.23 18.01 0.57
CA ASP A 378 -15.36 18.22 1.74
C ASP A 378 -15.36 19.70 2.18
N LEU A 379 -15.52 20.63 1.23
CA LEU A 379 -15.65 22.08 1.48
C LEU A 379 -17.09 22.53 1.85
N GLY A 380 -18.07 21.63 1.88
CA GLY A 380 -19.47 21.97 2.15
C GLY A 380 -20.17 22.72 1.02
N GLN A 381 -19.61 22.72 -0.19
CA GLN A 381 -20.15 23.37 -1.40
C GLN A 381 -21.17 22.45 -2.09
N ALA A 382 -22.30 22.24 -1.44
CA ALA A 382 -23.24 21.16 -1.78
C ALA A 382 -23.76 21.20 -3.23
N GLU A 383 -24.11 22.37 -3.76
CA GLU A 383 -24.57 22.49 -5.15
C GLU A 383 -23.47 22.17 -6.16
N ALA A 384 -22.25 22.63 -5.92
CA ALA A 384 -21.11 22.35 -6.79
C ALA A 384 -20.73 20.87 -6.73
N ALA A 385 -20.80 20.25 -5.54
CA ALA A 385 -20.58 18.83 -5.34
C ALA A 385 -21.61 17.99 -6.12
N ALA A 386 -22.90 18.35 -6.05
CA ALA A 386 -23.97 17.66 -6.77
C ALA A 386 -23.75 17.74 -8.29
N ARG A 387 -23.50 18.94 -8.84
CA ARG A 387 -23.25 19.12 -10.28
C ARG A 387 -22.05 18.32 -10.78
N ALA A 388 -20.93 18.35 -10.04
CA ALA A 388 -19.73 17.61 -10.40
C ALA A 388 -19.93 16.10 -10.31
N ALA A 389 -20.66 15.62 -9.29
CA ALA A 389 -21.01 14.21 -9.16
C ALA A 389 -21.92 13.73 -10.31
N GLU A 390 -22.92 14.51 -10.69
CA GLU A 390 -23.80 14.22 -11.84
C GLU A 390 -23.03 14.15 -13.17
N GLU A 391 -22.13 15.11 -13.40
CA GLU A 391 -21.25 15.11 -14.58
C GLU A 391 -20.35 13.88 -14.62
N SER A 392 -19.74 13.51 -13.48
CA SER A 392 -18.95 12.28 -13.35
C SER A 392 -19.78 11.03 -13.65
N ILE A 393 -20.98 10.90 -13.07
CA ILE A 393 -21.86 9.74 -13.28
C ILE A 393 -22.27 9.66 -14.75
N ALA A 394 -22.62 10.78 -15.38
CA ALA A 394 -23.04 10.81 -16.78
C ALA A 394 -21.90 10.43 -17.74
N GLY A 395 -20.67 10.86 -17.46
CA GLY A 395 -19.52 10.60 -18.32
C GLY A 395 -18.91 9.20 -18.18
N HIS A 396 -19.06 8.53 -17.03
CA HIS A 396 -18.53 7.19 -16.83
C HIS A 396 -19.43 6.10 -17.46
N PRO A 397 -18.88 5.18 -18.28
CA PRO A 397 -19.66 4.08 -18.83
C PRO A 397 -20.10 3.09 -17.73
N GLU A 398 -21.13 2.27 -18.00
CA GLU A 398 -21.66 1.28 -17.06
C GLU A 398 -20.59 0.28 -16.57
N THR A 399 -19.59 -0.01 -17.41
CA THR A 399 -18.43 -0.86 -17.07
C THR A 399 -17.55 -0.28 -15.95
N ARG A 400 -17.73 1.00 -15.58
CA ARG A 400 -17.08 1.67 -14.44
C ARG A 400 -18.00 1.70 -13.22
N ALA A 401 -18.67 0.58 -12.93
CA ALA A 401 -19.65 0.43 -11.85
C ALA A 401 -19.15 1.01 -10.50
N ARG A 402 -17.91 0.69 -10.09
CA ARG A 402 -17.31 1.21 -8.84
C ARG A 402 -17.31 2.74 -8.79
N ARG A 403 -16.88 3.40 -9.88
CA ARG A 403 -16.79 4.87 -9.94
C ARG A 403 -18.17 5.51 -9.96
N ARG A 404 -19.09 4.95 -10.75
CA ARG A 404 -20.49 5.42 -10.77
C ARG A 404 -21.14 5.31 -9.38
N ALA A 405 -20.86 4.24 -8.65
CA ALA A 405 -21.38 4.08 -7.30
C ALA A 405 -20.80 5.07 -6.29
N ILE A 406 -19.48 5.34 -6.36
CA ILE A 406 -18.84 6.41 -5.56
C ILE A 406 -19.44 7.77 -5.92
N GLY A 407 -19.62 8.07 -7.21
CA GLY A 407 -20.30 9.29 -7.67
C GLY A 407 -21.72 9.44 -7.10
N LEU A 408 -22.49 8.34 -7.04
CA LEU A 408 -23.82 8.34 -6.41
C LEU A 408 -23.75 8.59 -4.91
N ALA A 409 -22.77 8.03 -4.21
CA ALA A 409 -22.56 8.29 -2.78
C ALA A 409 -22.19 9.76 -2.52
N LEU A 410 -21.35 10.36 -3.38
CA LEU A 410 -21.01 11.79 -3.31
C LEU A 410 -22.24 12.67 -3.59
N LEU A 411 -23.05 12.32 -4.59
CA LEU A 411 -24.30 13.02 -4.89
C LEU A 411 -25.29 12.92 -3.72
N ALA A 412 -25.42 11.75 -3.11
CA ALA A 412 -26.24 11.57 -1.92
C ALA A 412 -25.73 12.42 -0.76
N ALA A 413 -24.42 12.46 -0.51
CA ALA A 413 -23.83 13.31 0.53
C ALA A 413 -24.09 14.81 0.26
N ALA A 414 -24.03 15.25 -0.99
CA ALA A 414 -24.38 16.61 -1.39
C ALA A 414 -25.87 16.92 -1.17
N GLN A 415 -26.76 15.95 -1.42
CA GLN A 415 -28.20 16.08 -1.15
C GLN A 415 -28.49 16.18 0.35
N VAL A 416 -27.77 15.42 1.21
CA VAL A 416 -27.86 15.59 2.66
C VAL A 416 -27.46 17.01 3.08
N GLN A 417 -26.37 17.56 2.53
CA GLN A 417 -25.93 18.94 2.81
C GLN A 417 -26.99 19.99 2.37
N GLN A 418 -27.78 19.68 1.35
CA GLN A 418 -28.92 20.50 0.89
C GLN A 418 -30.21 20.28 1.70
N ARG A 419 -30.21 19.36 2.67
CA ARG A 419 -31.39 18.91 3.45
C ARG A 419 -32.45 18.18 2.61
N GLU A 420 -32.06 17.62 1.48
CA GLU A 420 -32.88 16.79 0.59
C GLU A 420 -32.79 15.31 1.03
N VAL A 421 -33.23 15.00 2.25
CA VAL A 421 -32.94 13.72 2.93
C VAL A 421 -33.58 12.53 2.21
N GLU A 422 -34.83 12.61 1.78
CA GLU A 422 -35.47 11.50 1.07
C GLU A 422 -34.76 11.21 -0.26
N GLN A 423 -34.33 12.26 -0.97
CA GLN A 423 -33.60 12.11 -2.22
C GLN A 423 -32.22 11.51 -1.97
N ALA A 424 -31.52 11.94 -0.91
CA ALA A 424 -30.24 11.38 -0.50
C ALA A 424 -30.34 9.86 -0.24
N CYS A 425 -31.35 9.40 0.51
CA CYS A 425 -31.55 7.97 0.77
C CYS A 425 -31.87 7.17 -0.50
N ARG A 426 -32.65 7.75 -1.43
CA ARG A 426 -32.91 7.12 -2.74
C ARG A 426 -31.64 6.99 -3.58
N THR A 427 -30.83 8.04 -3.66
CA THR A 427 -29.55 8.04 -4.38
C THR A 427 -28.56 7.08 -3.73
N GLY A 428 -28.45 7.09 -2.40
CA GLY A 428 -27.61 6.17 -1.62
C GLY A 428 -28.01 4.71 -1.81
N THR A 429 -29.31 4.40 -1.92
CA THR A 429 -29.78 3.03 -2.23
C THR A 429 -29.24 2.56 -3.59
N ARG A 430 -29.25 3.42 -4.62
CA ARG A 430 -28.67 3.07 -5.94
C ARG A 430 -27.16 2.85 -5.85
N ALA A 431 -26.46 3.61 -5.02
CA ALA A 431 -25.03 3.41 -4.77
C ALA A 431 -24.78 2.03 -4.13
N LEU A 432 -25.58 1.67 -3.13
CA LEU A 432 -25.54 0.38 -2.45
C LEU A 432 -25.77 -0.80 -3.40
N GLU A 433 -26.79 -0.72 -4.26
CA GLU A 433 -27.11 -1.75 -5.25
C GLU A 433 -25.95 -2.00 -6.23
N LEU A 434 -25.32 -0.94 -6.73
CA LEU A 434 -24.16 -1.07 -7.61
C LEU A 434 -22.94 -1.66 -6.87
N LEU A 435 -22.67 -1.19 -5.65
CA LEU A 435 -21.56 -1.69 -4.84
C LEU A 435 -21.73 -3.15 -4.46
N GLY A 436 -22.97 -3.64 -4.28
CA GLY A 436 -23.19 -5.03 -3.91
C GLY A 436 -22.84 -6.07 -4.97
N THR A 437 -22.54 -5.63 -6.19
CA THR A 437 -21.97 -6.49 -7.23
C THR A 437 -20.43 -6.59 -7.18
N LEU A 438 -19.78 -5.82 -6.29
CA LEU A 438 -18.33 -5.62 -6.26
C LEU A 438 -17.76 -5.93 -4.86
N ARG A 439 -16.55 -6.51 -4.81
CA ARG A 439 -15.77 -6.57 -3.55
C ARG A 439 -14.78 -5.40 -3.49
N SER A 440 -15.18 -4.30 -2.84
CA SER A 440 -14.39 -3.07 -2.69
C SER A 440 -14.60 -2.47 -1.29
N SER A 441 -13.53 -2.33 -0.50
CA SER A 441 -13.60 -1.64 0.81
C SER A 441 -13.81 -0.14 0.63
N ARG A 442 -13.24 0.44 -0.44
CA ARG A 442 -13.37 1.87 -0.76
C ARG A 442 -14.83 2.27 -0.98
N GLY A 443 -15.63 1.44 -1.66
CA GLY A 443 -17.07 1.72 -1.80
C GLY A 443 -17.80 1.76 -0.46
N ALA A 444 -17.47 0.83 0.45
CA ALA A 444 -18.06 0.79 1.79
C ALA A 444 -17.68 2.04 2.62
N GLU A 445 -16.46 2.55 2.50
CA GLU A 445 -16.04 3.80 3.18
C GLU A 445 -16.94 4.99 2.81
N TYR A 446 -17.34 5.14 1.54
CA TYR A 446 -18.25 6.22 1.11
C TYR A 446 -19.69 6.01 1.60
N LEU A 447 -20.15 4.77 1.72
CA LEU A 447 -21.45 4.46 2.30
C LEU A 447 -21.48 4.73 3.81
N GLU A 448 -20.39 4.46 4.52
CA GLU A 448 -20.23 4.80 5.93
C GLU A 448 -20.17 6.32 6.15
N ASP A 449 -19.41 7.07 5.34
CA ASP A 449 -19.44 8.55 5.35
C ASP A 449 -20.86 9.08 5.13
N LEU A 450 -21.63 8.50 4.20
CA LEU A 450 -23.03 8.86 4.00
C LEU A 450 -23.90 8.53 5.22
N ARG A 451 -23.70 7.38 5.87
CA ARG A 451 -24.42 7.00 7.09
C ARG A 451 -24.15 7.97 8.22
N GLU A 452 -22.89 8.37 8.42
CA GLU A 452 -22.51 9.36 9.43
C GLU A 452 -23.18 10.71 9.17
N ARG A 453 -23.23 11.15 7.91
CA ARG A 453 -23.91 12.40 7.53
C ARG A 453 -25.43 12.37 7.72
N LEU A 454 -26.03 11.19 7.68
CA LEU A 454 -27.47 10.99 7.91
C LEU A 454 -27.84 10.85 9.40
N GLU A 455 -26.87 10.74 10.31
CA GLU A 455 -27.12 10.59 11.76
C GLU A 455 -28.05 11.68 12.34
N PRO A 456 -27.93 12.97 11.98
CA PRO A 456 -28.85 14.00 12.46
C PRO A 456 -30.31 13.78 12.05
N TYR A 457 -30.56 12.92 11.07
CA TYR A 457 -31.88 12.59 10.51
C TYR A 457 -32.34 11.16 10.85
N ALA A 458 -31.68 10.48 11.79
CA ALA A 458 -31.98 9.08 12.16
C ALA A 458 -33.44 8.82 12.61
N GLY A 459 -34.17 9.88 13.01
CA GLY A 459 -35.59 9.82 13.34
C GLY A 459 -36.52 9.63 12.14
N GLU A 460 -36.07 9.93 10.93
CA GLU A 460 -36.88 9.83 9.71
C GLU A 460 -37.02 8.38 9.24
N ALA A 461 -38.22 8.02 8.78
CA ALA A 461 -38.50 6.65 8.36
C ALA A 461 -37.62 6.20 7.18
N VAL A 462 -37.36 7.11 6.24
CA VAL A 462 -36.52 6.85 5.07
C VAL A 462 -35.06 6.56 5.44
N VAL A 463 -34.54 7.23 6.47
CA VAL A 463 -33.18 7.03 6.96
C VAL A 463 -33.05 5.69 7.67
N ARG A 464 -34.06 5.31 8.47
CA ARG A 464 -34.12 3.97 9.09
C ARG A 464 -34.18 2.85 8.05
N GLU A 465 -34.98 3.02 7.00
CA GLU A 465 -35.08 2.03 5.91
C GLU A 465 -33.74 1.90 5.16
N PHE A 466 -33.09 3.01 4.86
CA PHE A 466 -31.76 3.01 4.24
C PHE A 466 -30.72 2.34 5.15
N GLY A 467 -30.70 2.65 6.45
CA GLY A 467 -29.83 2.00 7.43
C GLY A 467 -30.02 0.48 7.50
N ALA A 468 -31.26 0.02 7.54
CA ALA A 468 -31.56 -1.42 7.52
C ALA A 468 -31.08 -2.11 6.24
N ARG A 469 -31.15 -1.45 5.08
CA ARG A 469 -30.57 -1.98 3.82
C ARG A 469 -29.06 -2.07 3.89
N MET A 470 -28.38 -1.10 4.50
CA MET A 470 -26.93 -1.17 4.67
C MET A 470 -26.50 -2.29 5.62
N GLU A 471 -27.23 -2.53 6.70
CA GLU A 471 -26.96 -3.65 7.62
C GLU A 471 -27.10 -5.01 6.92
N LEU A 472 -28.13 -5.17 6.07
CA LEU A 472 -28.30 -6.34 5.23
C LEU A 472 -27.17 -6.53 4.21
N TYR A 473 -26.50 -5.44 3.81
CA TYR A 473 -25.36 -5.48 2.90
C TYR A 473 -24.05 -5.82 3.62
N ALA A 474 -23.91 -5.41 4.88
CA ALA A 474 -22.72 -5.67 5.68
C ALA A 474 -22.67 -7.10 6.26
N ALA A 475 -23.83 -7.76 6.38
CA ALA A 475 -24.00 -9.14 6.84
C ALA A 475 -23.74 -10.17 5.72
#